data_AF-A0A938WTC1-F1
#
_entry.id   AF-A0A938WTC1-F1
#
_cell.length_a   1.000
_cell.length_b   1.000
_cell.length_c   1.000
_cell.angle_alpha   90.00
_cell.angle_beta   90.00
_cell.angle_gamma   90.00
#
_symmetry.space_group_name_H-M   'P 1'
#
loop_
_entity.id
_entity.type
_entity.pdbx_description
1 polymer ?
#
loop_
_entity_poly.entity_id
_entity_poly.type
_entity_poly.pdbx_seq_one_letter_code
_entity_poly.pdbx_strand_id
1 'polypeptide(L)'
;MEYPDLKYGFSFCKGDKARLVERINLEEYDTSDVTDMPYMFFECSSLRTIDLSSFNTSNVTDMTRMFLGCSSLVSIDLCSFNTSCVTDMSEMFSGCTSLASINLSSFNTSKVTNMVGMFSECRSLAPINLGSFNTSNVTDMKRMFLGCKSLVSIDLSSFNTSNVTDMSEMFSGCISLASVNLSSFETSKVTNMIRMFLNCCSLETLNMESFDTSNITNMAYMFDNCRSLKSFNLASFNTRNVTNITGMFYACTSLKYINLASITTSNVVKMSYMFGYCCSLESLDLSSFDTSNVKYMHYMFDNCSSLKSLDISSFKTTSDTLMNCMFFGCSSLESLNLGSFKRSDIVRSFYMFYGCNSLNLDELNHCRN
;
A
#
# COMPACT_ATOMS: atom_id res chain seq x y z
N MET A 1 -40.68 11.60 -21.39
CA MET A 1 -40.22 10.94 -20.15
C MET A 1 -39.98 12.07 -19.17
N GLU A 2 -40.59 12.06 -17.99
CA GLU A 2 -40.24 13.02 -16.94
C GLU A 2 -38.77 12.79 -16.57
N TYR A 3 -37.95 13.81 -16.78
CA TYR A 3 -36.54 13.79 -16.42
C TYR A 3 -36.44 13.98 -14.90
N PRO A 4 -35.75 13.09 -14.17
CA PRO A 4 -35.72 13.13 -12.71
C PRO A 4 -34.96 14.35 -12.18
N ASP A 5 -35.47 14.93 -11.10
CA ASP A 5 -34.87 16.04 -10.33
C ASP A 5 -33.48 15.62 -9.82
N LEU A 6 -32.41 16.28 -10.31
CA LEU A 6 -31.00 15.93 -10.06
C LEU A 6 -30.52 16.16 -8.61
N LYS A 7 -31.40 16.57 -7.68
CA LYS A 7 -31.05 16.94 -6.31
C LYS A 7 -30.41 15.87 -5.42
N TYR A 8 -30.38 14.59 -5.83
CA TYR A 8 -29.83 13.50 -5.00
C TYR A 8 -29.15 12.41 -5.83
N GLY A 9 -27.82 12.45 -5.98
CA GLY A 9 -26.96 11.30 -6.36
C GLY A 9 -27.60 10.24 -7.29
N PHE A 10 -27.80 10.58 -8.56
CA PHE A 10 -28.41 9.69 -9.55
C PHE A 10 -27.36 9.06 -10.46
N SER A 11 -27.25 7.72 -10.50
CA SER A 11 -26.52 7.05 -11.59
C SER A 11 -27.34 7.02 -12.88
N PHE A 12 -26.75 7.41 -14.01
CA PHE A 12 -27.33 7.27 -15.36
C PHE A 12 -27.37 5.81 -15.86
N CYS A 13 -26.59 4.92 -15.24
CA CYS A 13 -26.50 3.51 -15.61
C CYS A 13 -27.16 2.64 -14.52
N LYS A 14 -28.50 2.49 -14.60
CA LYS A 14 -29.29 1.63 -13.68
C LYS A 14 -29.89 0.41 -14.39
N GLY A 15 -29.96 -0.72 -13.67
CA GLY A 15 -30.59 -1.97 -14.12
C GLY A 15 -29.71 -2.84 -15.04
N ASP A 16 -30.23 -3.98 -15.49
CA ASP A 16 -29.46 -5.01 -16.22
C ASP A 16 -28.84 -4.53 -17.55
N LYS A 17 -29.36 -3.43 -18.11
CA LYS A 17 -28.85 -2.80 -19.35
C LYS A 17 -27.83 -1.68 -19.10
N ALA A 18 -27.57 -1.29 -17.86
CA ALA A 18 -26.58 -0.29 -17.47
C ALA A 18 -25.19 -0.59 -18.06
N ARG A 19 -24.83 -1.88 -18.06
CA ARG A 19 -23.56 -2.40 -18.60
C ARG A 19 -23.47 -2.35 -20.12
N LEU A 20 -24.51 -1.93 -20.84
CA LEU A 20 -24.53 -1.82 -22.30
C LEU A 20 -24.57 -0.36 -22.77
N VAL A 21 -24.63 0.62 -21.86
CA VAL A 21 -24.69 2.04 -22.22
C VAL A 21 -23.30 2.51 -22.68
N GLU A 22 -23.16 2.75 -23.98
CA GLU A 22 -21.90 3.21 -24.58
C GLU A 22 -21.81 4.74 -24.71
N ARG A 23 -22.96 5.45 -24.69
CA ARG A 23 -23.09 6.91 -24.80
C ARG A 23 -24.30 7.40 -24.01
N ILE A 24 -24.21 8.61 -23.47
CA ILE A 24 -25.28 9.31 -22.75
C ILE A 24 -25.42 10.70 -23.36
N ASN A 25 -26.64 11.14 -23.69
CA ASN A 25 -26.90 12.52 -24.10
C ASN A 25 -27.27 13.36 -22.87
N LEU A 26 -26.56 14.47 -22.69
CA LEU A 26 -26.66 15.35 -21.53
C LEU A 26 -27.06 16.80 -21.87
N GLU A 27 -27.40 17.09 -23.13
CA GLU A 27 -27.67 18.47 -23.61
C GLU A 27 -28.85 19.17 -22.88
N GLU A 28 -29.82 18.43 -22.37
CA GLU A 28 -31.02 18.97 -21.71
C GLU A 28 -30.89 19.08 -20.17
N TYR A 29 -29.77 18.65 -19.58
CA TYR A 29 -29.61 18.64 -18.12
C TYR A 29 -28.96 19.92 -17.61
N ASP A 30 -29.75 20.76 -16.94
CA ASP A 30 -29.23 21.90 -16.19
C ASP A 30 -28.66 21.43 -14.84
N THR A 31 -27.36 21.67 -14.63
CA THR A 31 -26.63 21.27 -13.41
C THR A 31 -26.29 22.46 -12.52
N SER A 32 -26.72 23.67 -12.86
CA SER A 32 -26.31 24.92 -12.18
C SER A 32 -26.67 24.98 -10.68
N ASP A 33 -27.78 24.35 -10.28
CA ASP A 33 -28.24 24.29 -8.88
C ASP A 33 -27.87 22.98 -8.16
N VAL A 34 -27.14 22.07 -8.81
CA VAL A 34 -26.76 20.78 -8.21
C VAL A 34 -25.64 20.96 -7.20
N THR A 35 -25.88 20.53 -5.96
CA THR A 35 -24.91 20.60 -4.86
C THR A 35 -24.13 19.31 -4.64
N ASP A 36 -24.63 18.18 -5.13
CA ASP A 36 -24.04 16.86 -4.90
C ASP A 36 -24.14 16.01 -6.17
N MET A 37 -23.02 15.44 -6.63
CA MET A 37 -22.94 14.55 -7.79
C MET A 37 -22.33 13.17 -7.48
N PRO A 38 -22.65 12.52 -6.34
CA PRO A 38 -22.08 11.21 -6.08
C PRO A 38 -22.72 10.17 -7.00
N TYR A 39 -21.93 9.17 -7.40
CA TYR A 39 -22.38 8.02 -8.21
C TYR A 39 -22.92 8.33 -9.61
N MET A 40 -22.73 9.53 -10.16
CA MET A 40 -23.43 9.98 -11.37
C MET A 40 -23.32 9.04 -12.59
N PHE A 41 -22.15 8.42 -12.78
CA PHE A 41 -21.86 7.45 -13.82
C PHE A 41 -21.41 6.10 -13.26
N PHE A 42 -21.81 5.80 -12.02
CA PHE A 42 -21.42 4.56 -11.32
C PHE A 42 -21.76 3.33 -12.15
N GLU A 43 -20.75 2.46 -12.34
CA GLU A 43 -20.81 1.18 -13.05
C GLU A 43 -21.32 1.29 -14.50
N CYS A 44 -21.11 2.44 -15.16
CA CYS A 44 -21.29 2.59 -16.61
C CYS A 44 -20.16 1.84 -17.37
N SER A 45 -20.07 0.53 -17.21
CA SER A 45 -18.91 -0.28 -17.59
C SER A 45 -18.57 -0.28 -19.09
N SER A 46 -19.55 0.00 -19.95
CA SER A 46 -19.39 0.09 -21.42
C SER A 46 -19.26 1.52 -21.95
N LEU A 47 -19.36 2.53 -21.09
CA LEU A 47 -19.21 3.93 -21.47
C LEU A 47 -17.76 4.19 -21.89
N ARG A 48 -17.57 4.58 -23.16
CA ARG A 48 -16.22 4.84 -23.71
C ARG A 48 -15.80 6.30 -23.66
N THR A 49 -16.78 7.19 -23.82
CA THR A 49 -16.63 8.65 -23.87
C THR A 49 -17.90 9.29 -23.34
N ILE A 50 -17.79 10.49 -22.79
CA ILE A 50 -18.94 11.28 -22.37
C ILE A 50 -18.65 12.77 -22.58
N ASP A 51 -19.63 13.52 -23.07
CA ASP A 51 -19.54 14.97 -23.20
C ASP A 51 -20.14 15.62 -21.94
N LEU A 52 -19.32 16.37 -21.21
CA LEU A 52 -19.67 17.07 -19.99
C LEU A 52 -19.47 18.60 -20.13
N SER A 53 -19.39 19.09 -21.36
CA SER A 53 -19.12 20.51 -21.65
C SER A 53 -20.23 21.44 -21.14
N SER A 54 -21.47 20.95 -21.03
CA SER A 54 -22.62 21.70 -20.49
C SER A 54 -22.68 21.72 -18.96
N PHE A 55 -21.84 20.95 -18.25
CA PHE A 55 -21.95 20.84 -16.80
C PHE A 55 -21.42 22.08 -16.09
N ASN A 56 -22.22 22.61 -15.16
CA ASN A 56 -21.80 23.61 -14.19
C ASN A 56 -21.66 22.93 -12.82
N THR A 57 -20.41 22.69 -12.40
CA THR A 57 -20.13 22.03 -11.12
C THR A 57 -19.77 23.01 -10.00
N SER A 58 -19.97 24.32 -10.20
CA SER A 58 -19.46 25.36 -9.27
C SER A 58 -20.06 25.30 -7.85
N ASN A 59 -21.26 24.73 -7.72
CA ASN A 59 -21.95 24.54 -6.44
C ASN A 59 -21.76 23.13 -5.86
N VAL A 60 -21.09 22.22 -6.58
CA VAL A 60 -20.96 20.82 -6.18
C VAL A 60 -19.95 20.67 -5.04
N THR A 61 -20.37 19.97 -3.98
CA THR A 61 -19.57 19.68 -2.79
C THR A 61 -19.15 18.22 -2.68
N ASP A 62 -19.89 17.29 -3.30
CA ASP A 62 -19.60 15.86 -3.28
C ASP A 62 -19.48 15.28 -4.71
N MET A 63 -18.32 14.68 -5.03
CA MET A 63 -18.07 13.94 -6.29
C MET A 63 -17.70 12.46 -6.04
N THR A 64 -18.07 11.93 -4.87
CA THR A 64 -17.80 10.55 -4.46
C THR A 64 -18.25 9.55 -5.52
N ARG A 65 -17.34 8.68 -5.96
CA ARG A 65 -17.63 7.56 -6.88
C ARG A 65 -18.29 7.99 -8.20
N MET A 66 -18.12 9.24 -8.63
CA MET A 66 -18.81 9.79 -9.80
C MET A 66 -18.62 8.95 -11.07
N PHE A 67 -17.42 8.39 -11.30
CA PHE A 67 -17.10 7.52 -12.45
C PHE A 67 -16.66 6.11 -12.01
N LEU A 68 -16.98 5.69 -10.78
CA LEU A 68 -16.52 4.39 -10.30
C LEU A 68 -17.04 3.27 -11.21
N GLY A 69 -16.16 2.37 -11.65
CA GLY A 69 -16.53 1.21 -12.45
C GLY A 69 -16.81 1.51 -13.93
N CYS A 70 -16.50 2.71 -14.43
CA CYS A 70 -16.53 3.04 -15.86
C CYS A 70 -15.37 2.34 -16.60
N SER A 71 -15.37 1.01 -16.61
CA SER A 71 -14.21 0.19 -16.98
C SER A 71 -13.72 0.39 -18.42
N SER A 72 -14.62 0.79 -19.35
CA SER A 72 -14.31 1.05 -20.76
C SER A 72 -13.97 2.50 -21.08
N LEU A 73 -14.02 3.41 -20.10
CA LEU A 73 -13.74 4.83 -20.29
C LEU A 73 -12.25 5.01 -20.57
N VAL A 74 -11.90 5.47 -21.78
CA VAL A 74 -10.50 5.59 -22.21
C VAL A 74 -9.92 6.98 -21.89
N SER A 75 -10.76 8.00 -22.02
CA SER A 75 -10.46 9.39 -21.69
C SER A 75 -11.75 10.12 -21.31
N ILE A 76 -11.60 11.22 -20.59
CA ILE A 76 -12.69 12.11 -20.20
C ILE A 76 -12.20 13.54 -20.20
N ASP A 77 -13.00 14.45 -20.76
CA ASP A 77 -12.74 15.88 -20.69
C ASP A 77 -13.46 16.49 -19.48
N LEU A 78 -12.70 17.11 -18.58
CA LEU A 78 -13.17 17.74 -17.35
C LEU A 78 -12.78 19.23 -17.29
N CYS A 79 -12.45 19.86 -18.42
CA CYS A 79 -12.01 21.25 -18.44
C CYS A 79 -13.10 22.23 -17.96
N SER A 80 -14.39 21.87 -18.07
CA SER A 80 -15.52 22.67 -17.57
C SER A 80 -15.73 22.55 -16.05
N PHE A 81 -15.10 21.58 -15.38
CA PHE A 81 -15.34 21.34 -13.96
C PHE A 81 -14.69 22.42 -13.10
N ASN A 82 -15.51 23.08 -12.29
CA ASN A 82 -15.08 23.87 -11.16
C ASN A 82 -15.25 23.04 -9.88
N THR A 83 -14.14 22.61 -9.28
CA THR A 83 -14.15 21.77 -8.06
C THR A 83 -13.88 22.55 -6.78
N SER A 84 -13.90 23.89 -6.81
CA SER A 84 -13.49 24.74 -5.67
C SER A 84 -14.39 24.65 -4.42
N CYS A 85 -15.55 24.02 -4.55
CA CYS A 85 -16.47 23.71 -3.44
C CYS A 85 -16.43 22.24 -3.00
N VAL A 86 -15.75 21.36 -3.76
CA VAL A 86 -15.75 19.92 -3.51
C VAL A 86 -14.93 19.59 -2.27
N THR A 87 -15.53 18.80 -1.37
CA THR A 87 -14.91 18.30 -0.14
C THR A 87 -14.61 16.80 -0.18
N ASP A 88 -15.33 16.02 -0.99
CA ASP A 88 -15.12 14.56 -1.14
C ASP A 88 -14.93 14.17 -2.62
N MET A 89 -13.79 13.53 -2.91
CA MET A 89 -13.44 12.95 -4.22
C MET A 89 -13.12 11.45 -4.11
N SER A 90 -13.58 10.79 -3.04
CA SER A 90 -13.29 9.39 -2.78
C SER A 90 -13.80 8.52 -3.91
N GLU A 91 -12.92 7.63 -4.37
CA GLU A 91 -13.16 6.64 -5.41
C GLU A 91 -13.70 7.23 -6.73
N MET A 92 -13.49 8.52 -7.00
CA MET A 92 -14.09 9.24 -8.14
C MET A 92 -13.85 8.55 -9.49
N PHE A 93 -12.65 8.00 -9.71
CA PHE A 93 -12.28 7.25 -10.92
C PHE A 93 -11.98 5.78 -10.65
N SER A 94 -12.34 5.26 -9.46
CA SER A 94 -12.00 3.90 -9.07
C SER A 94 -12.56 2.86 -10.06
N GLY A 95 -11.76 1.89 -10.49
CA GLY A 95 -12.19 0.85 -11.44
C GLY A 95 -12.35 1.31 -12.88
N CYS A 96 -11.92 2.53 -13.24
CA CYS A 96 -11.79 2.98 -14.64
C CYS A 96 -10.61 2.28 -15.32
N THR A 97 -10.70 0.96 -15.52
CA THR A 97 -9.57 0.11 -15.91
C THR A 97 -8.91 0.47 -17.25
N SER A 98 -9.66 1.07 -18.19
CA SER A 98 -9.17 1.51 -19.50
C SER A 98 -8.70 2.97 -19.53
N LEU A 99 -8.87 3.73 -18.45
CA LEU A 99 -8.48 5.15 -18.40
C LEU A 99 -6.96 5.26 -18.43
N ALA A 100 -6.44 5.73 -19.56
CA ALA A 100 -4.98 5.80 -19.80
C ALA A 100 -4.40 7.16 -19.41
N SER A 101 -5.18 8.23 -19.58
CA SER A 101 -4.81 9.59 -19.20
C SER A 101 -6.04 10.40 -18.81
N ILE A 102 -5.83 11.43 -17.99
CA ILE A 102 -6.87 12.37 -17.57
C ILE A 102 -6.24 13.74 -17.35
N ASN A 103 -6.88 14.80 -17.83
CA ASN A 103 -6.45 16.16 -17.56
C ASN A 103 -7.17 16.70 -16.32
N LEU A 104 -6.40 17.05 -15.29
CA LEU A 104 -6.89 17.54 -14.00
C LEU A 104 -6.44 18.99 -13.71
N SER A 105 -5.99 19.73 -14.73
CA SER A 105 -5.48 21.09 -14.53
C SER A 105 -6.52 22.09 -14.03
N SER A 106 -7.82 21.84 -14.26
CA SER A 106 -8.94 22.65 -13.77
C SER A 106 -9.29 22.36 -12.29
N PHE A 107 -8.78 21.26 -11.72
CA PHE A 107 -9.15 20.85 -10.37
C PHE A 107 -8.52 21.79 -9.33
N ASN A 108 -9.39 22.38 -8.52
CA ASN A 108 -9.03 23.00 -7.25
C ASN A 108 -9.43 22.04 -6.11
N THR A 109 -8.44 21.45 -5.45
CA THR A 109 -8.67 20.48 -4.37
C THR A 109 -8.51 21.09 -2.97
N SER A 110 -8.41 22.43 -2.86
CA SER A 110 -8.06 23.09 -1.59
C SER A 110 -9.05 22.85 -0.44
N LYS A 111 -10.29 22.44 -0.72
CA LYS A 111 -11.29 22.06 0.28
C LYS A 111 -11.48 20.55 0.44
N VAL A 112 -10.83 19.73 -0.38
CA VAL A 112 -10.98 18.29 -0.36
C VAL A 112 -10.36 17.73 0.92
N THR A 113 -11.13 16.94 1.66
CA THR A 113 -10.70 16.26 2.89
C THR A 113 -10.52 14.77 2.69
N ASN A 114 -11.14 14.20 1.66
CA ASN A 114 -11.17 12.76 1.39
C ASN A 114 -10.76 12.45 -0.06
N MET A 115 -9.68 11.70 -0.24
CA MET A 115 -9.18 11.22 -1.54
C MET A 115 -8.99 9.69 -1.57
N VAL A 116 -9.68 8.97 -0.67
CA VAL A 116 -9.62 7.51 -0.59
C VAL A 116 -9.87 6.89 -1.95
N GLY A 117 -8.95 6.07 -2.44
CA GLY A 117 -9.18 5.28 -3.65
C GLY A 117 -9.43 6.06 -4.93
N MET A 118 -9.12 7.36 -5.00
CA MET A 118 -9.52 8.23 -6.12
C MET A 118 -9.19 7.66 -7.51
N PHE A 119 -8.04 7.00 -7.65
CA PHE A 119 -7.60 6.32 -8.88
C PHE A 119 -7.41 4.81 -8.72
N SER A 120 -8.04 4.19 -7.70
CA SER A 120 -7.87 2.76 -7.45
C SER A 120 -8.32 1.93 -8.66
N GLU A 121 -7.57 0.88 -9.01
CA GLU A 121 -7.82 -0.04 -10.11
C GLU A 121 -7.92 0.65 -11.50
N CYS A 122 -7.38 1.86 -11.65
CA CYS A 122 -7.12 2.48 -12.96
C CYS A 122 -5.92 1.78 -13.63
N ARG A 123 -6.10 0.53 -14.03
CA ARG A 123 -5.02 -0.38 -14.46
C ARG A 123 -4.20 0.13 -15.63
N SER A 124 -4.81 0.91 -16.53
CA SER A 124 -4.15 1.48 -17.71
C SER A 124 -3.52 2.86 -17.47
N LEU A 125 -3.66 3.43 -16.27
CA LEU A 125 -3.27 4.82 -15.99
C LEU A 125 -1.76 5.01 -16.17
N ALA A 126 -1.40 5.87 -17.13
CA ALA A 126 -0.06 6.39 -17.27
C ALA A 126 0.19 7.51 -16.24
N PRO A 127 1.43 7.99 -16.05
CA PRO A 127 1.70 9.14 -15.18
C PRO A 127 0.81 10.33 -15.54
N ILE A 128 0.16 10.91 -14.54
CA ILE A 128 -0.72 12.08 -14.66
C ILE A 128 -0.14 13.29 -13.93
N ASN A 129 -0.54 14.50 -14.35
CA ASN A 129 -0.11 15.73 -13.71
C ASN A 129 -1.03 16.06 -12.52
N LEU A 130 -0.46 16.10 -11.31
CA LEU A 130 -1.15 16.46 -10.06
C LEU A 130 -0.61 17.77 -9.45
N GLY A 131 0.12 18.59 -10.23
CA GLY A 131 0.73 19.82 -9.73
C GLY A 131 -0.25 20.88 -9.23
N SER A 132 -1.52 20.83 -9.66
CA SER A 132 -2.61 21.70 -9.17
C SER A 132 -3.22 21.24 -7.85
N PHE A 133 -2.91 20.03 -7.38
CA PHE A 133 -3.53 19.47 -6.19
C PHE A 133 -2.96 20.14 -4.93
N ASN A 134 -3.84 20.79 -4.18
CA ASN A 134 -3.60 21.18 -2.80
C ASN A 134 -4.22 20.12 -1.89
N THR A 135 -3.39 19.33 -1.23
CA THR A 135 -3.83 18.25 -0.34
C THR A 135 -3.76 18.60 1.14
N SER A 136 -3.51 19.87 1.49
CA SER A 136 -3.28 20.29 2.89
C SER A 136 -4.44 20.00 3.84
N ASN A 137 -5.67 19.85 3.34
CA ASN A 137 -6.85 19.50 4.15
C ASN A 137 -7.20 18.00 4.10
N VAL A 138 -6.49 17.19 3.32
CA VAL A 138 -6.78 15.77 3.16
C VAL A 138 -6.33 15.00 4.40
N THR A 139 -7.23 14.19 4.96
CA THR A 139 -6.98 13.38 6.16
C THR A 139 -6.86 11.88 5.87
N ASP A 140 -7.42 11.40 4.75
CA ASP A 140 -7.37 9.99 4.34
C ASP A 140 -6.98 9.87 2.85
N MET A 141 -5.88 9.16 2.58
CA MET A 141 -5.33 8.88 1.25
C MET A 141 -5.16 7.38 0.99
N LYS A 142 -5.80 6.51 1.78
CA LYS A 142 -5.66 5.06 1.59
C LYS A 142 -6.11 4.67 0.19
N ARG A 143 -5.42 3.68 -0.40
CA ARG A 143 -5.72 3.11 -1.72
C ARG A 143 -5.71 4.10 -2.89
N MET A 144 -5.20 5.33 -2.75
CA MET A 144 -5.32 6.37 -3.78
C MET A 144 -4.90 5.90 -5.20
N PHE A 145 -3.85 5.09 -5.29
CA PHE A 145 -3.37 4.46 -6.53
C PHE A 145 -3.35 2.92 -6.47
N LEU A 146 -4.10 2.30 -5.54
CA LEU A 146 -4.16 0.83 -5.40
C LEU A 146 -4.49 0.19 -6.75
N GLY A 147 -3.63 -0.68 -7.27
CA GLY A 147 -3.89 -1.46 -8.49
C GLY A 147 -3.67 -0.71 -9.81
N CYS A 148 -3.02 0.46 -9.79
CA CYS A 148 -2.59 1.17 -11.00
C CYS A 148 -1.41 0.46 -11.69
N LYS A 149 -1.70 -0.69 -12.32
CA LYS A 149 -0.68 -1.63 -12.81
C LYS A 149 0.31 -1.02 -13.81
N SER A 150 -0.14 -0.12 -14.69
CA SER A 150 0.69 0.53 -15.71
C SER A 150 1.44 1.78 -15.23
N LEU A 151 1.23 2.22 -13.99
CA LEU A 151 1.85 3.44 -13.46
C LEU A 151 3.34 3.19 -13.20
N VAL A 152 4.20 3.78 -14.03
CA VAL A 152 5.67 3.61 -13.92
C VAL A 152 6.33 4.58 -12.93
N SER A 153 5.74 5.77 -12.77
CA SER A 153 6.14 6.82 -11.85
C SER A 153 4.97 7.79 -11.62
N ILE A 154 5.05 8.59 -10.57
CA ILE A 154 4.09 9.66 -10.30
C ILE A 154 4.79 10.80 -9.56
N ASP A 155 4.54 12.04 -9.97
CA ASP A 155 5.03 13.23 -9.26
C ASP A 155 4.03 13.66 -8.20
N LEU A 156 4.47 13.62 -6.94
CA LEU A 156 3.69 13.99 -5.75
C LEU A 156 4.35 15.15 -4.98
N SER A 157 5.23 15.90 -5.63
CA SER A 157 5.97 17.01 -5.00
C SER A 157 5.07 18.12 -4.46
N SER A 158 3.85 18.29 -5.00
CA SER A 158 2.84 19.24 -4.52
C SER A 158 2.06 18.76 -3.29
N PHE A 159 2.17 17.48 -2.93
CA PHE A 159 1.35 16.90 -1.86
C PHE A 159 1.86 17.36 -0.50
N ASN A 160 0.97 18.00 0.26
CA ASN A 160 1.10 18.19 1.69
C ASN A 160 0.31 17.08 2.40
N THR A 161 0.99 16.23 3.17
CA THR A 161 0.38 15.10 3.88
C THR A 161 0.33 15.28 5.39
N SER A 162 0.59 16.49 5.90
CA SER A 162 0.69 16.81 7.34
C SER A 162 -0.58 16.52 8.16
N ASN A 163 -1.73 16.36 7.50
CA ASN A 163 -3.02 16.02 8.12
C ASN A 163 -3.45 14.57 7.87
N VAL A 164 -2.72 13.81 7.07
CA VAL A 164 -3.07 12.43 6.72
C VAL A 164 -2.77 11.49 7.89
N THR A 165 -3.75 10.65 8.25
CA THR A 165 -3.60 9.68 9.34
C THR A 165 -3.47 8.23 8.88
N ASP A 166 -3.91 7.92 7.66
CA ASP A 166 -3.87 6.58 7.06
C ASP A 166 -3.36 6.63 5.61
N MET A 167 -2.30 5.86 5.32
CA MET A 167 -1.69 5.70 3.99
C MET A 167 -1.69 4.24 3.52
N SER A 168 -2.54 3.41 4.12
CA SER A 168 -2.62 1.98 3.81
C SER A 168 -2.92 1.74 2.33
N GLU A 169 -2.25 0.76 1.75
CA GLU A 169 -2.45 0.29 0.38
C GLU A 169 -2.30 1.38 -0.72
N MET A 170 -1.70 2.55 -0.42
CA MET A 170 -1.68 3.71 -1.34
C MET A 170 -1.14 3.38 -2.75
N PHE A 171 -0.09 2.55 -2.84
CA PHE A 171 0.51 2.07 -4.10
C PHE A 171 0.46 0.55 -4.24
N SER A 172 -0.33 -0.14 -3.41
CA SER A 172 -0.43 -1.60 -3.46
C SER A 172 -0.83 -2.04 -4.87
N GLY A 173 -0.19 -3.07 -5.43
CA GLY A 173 -0.50 -3.60 -6.77
C GLY A 173 -0.05 -2.71 -7.94
N CYS A 174 0.67 -1.62 -7.71
CA CYS A 174 1.35 -0.85 -8.76
C CYS A 174 2.58 -1.62 -9.27
N ILE A 175 2.35 -2.72 -9.99
CA ILE A 175 3.39 -3.70 -10.36
C ILE A 175 4.52 -3.10 -11.20
N SER A 176 4.24 -2.07 -12.02
CA SER A 176 5.21 -1.40 -12.88
C SER A 176 5.86 -0.15 -12.27
N LEU A 177 5.49 0.23 -11.04
CA LEU A 177 6.03 1.41 -10.38
C LEU A 177 7.53 1.20 -10.11
N ALA A 178 8.37 1.92 -10.83
CA ALA A 178 9.82 1.79 -10.76
C ALA A 178 10.44 2.77 -9.74
N SER A 179 9.82 3.94 -9.57
CA SER A 179 10.21 4.95 -8.59
C SER A 179 9.04 5.85 -8.21
N VAL A 180 9.10 6.41 -7.01
CA VAL A 180 8.20 7.46 -6.53
C VAL A 180 9.00 8.40 -5.64
N ASN A 181 8.84 9.72 -5.86
CA ASN A 181 9.43 10.70 -4.97
C ASN A 181 8.46 11.03 -3.83
N LEU A 182 8.88 10.79 -2.59
CA LEU A 182 8.08 11.02 -1.39
C LEU A 182 8.70 12.09 -0.48
N SER A 183 9.63 12.90 -0.99
CA SER A 183 10.37 13.89 -0.18
C SER A 183 9.48 14.97 0.45
N SER A 184 8.29 15.24 -0.13
CA SER A 184 7.30 16.18 0.37
C SER A 184 6.40 15.61 1.48
N PHE A 185 6.46 14.30 1.73
CA PHE A 185 5.53 13.66 2.66
C PHE A 185 5.88 13.99 4.11
N GLU A 186 4.89 14.53 4.83
CA GLU A 186 4.92 14.81 6.26
C GLU A 186 4.09 13.75 7.00
N THR A 187 4.74 12.72 7.54
CA THR A 187 4.03 11.53 8.07
C THR A 187 3.84 11.50 9.58
N SER A 188 4.08 12.61 10.28
CA SER A 188 4.06 12.67 11.75
C SER A 188 2.70 12.31 12.37
N LYS A 189 1.59 12.41 11.62
CA LYS A 189 0.25 11.98 12.07
C LYS A 189 -0.18 10.61 11.56
N VAL A 190 0.62 9.97 10.71
CA VAL A 190 0.26 8.68 10.11
C VAL A 190 0.41 7.58 11.15
N THR A 191 -0.63 6.77 11.30
CA THR A 191 -0.67 5.65 12.25
C THR A 191 -0.65 4.28 11.57
N ASN A 192 -0.96 4.23 10.26
CA ASN A 192 -1.15 3.01 9.49
C ASN A 192 -0.50 3.10 8.10
N MET A 193 0.42 2.16 7.81
CA MET A 193 1.08 2.00 6.50
C MET A 193 1.00 0.54 5.98
N ILE A 194 -0.02 -0.20 6.40
CA ILE A 194 -0.24 -1.58 5.94
C ILE A 194 -0.25 -1.61 4.41
N ARG A 195 0.54 -2.53 3.83
CA ARG A 195 0.55 -2.81 2.38
C ARG A 195 0.82 -1.60 1.49
N MET A 196 1.43 -0.52 1.99
CA MET A 196 1.59 0.72 1.22
C MET A 196 2.23 0.50 -0.16
N PHE A 197 3.21 -0.40 -0.26
CA PHE A 197 3.90 -0.81 -1.50
C PHE A 197 3.79 -2.32 -1.79
N LEU A 198 2.77 -3.00 -1.26
CA LEU A 198 2.54 -4.43 -1.53
C LEU A 198 2.49 -4.67 -3.05
N ASN A 199 3.18 -5.68 -3.56
CA ASN A 199 3.25 -6.04 -4.97
C ASN A 199 3.82 -4.94 -5.91
N CYS A 200 4.57 -3.95 -5.41
CA CYS A 200 5.34 -3.03 -6.26
C CYS A 200 6.57 -3.72 -6.87
N CYS A 201 6.33 -4.66 -7.78
CA CYS A 201 7.33 -5.62 -8.26
C CYS A 201 8.52 -4.96 -8.97
N SER A 202 8.32 -3.82 -9.65
CA SER A 202 9.35 -3.07 -10.36
C SER A 202 10.13 -2.06 -9.51
N LEU A 203 9.77 -1.86 -8.23
CA LEU A 203 10.39 -0.85 -7.38
C LEU A 203 11.83 -1.25 -7.02
N GLU A 204 12.82 -0.56 -7.57
CA GLU A 204 14.25 -0.89 -7.34
C GLU A 204 14.83 -0.20 -6.12
N THR A 205 14.42 1.05 -5.90
CA THR A 205 14.86 1.89 -4.77
C THR A 205 13.68 2.72 -4.26
N LEU A 206 13.75 3.09 -2.99
CA LEU A 206 12.76 3.96 -2.37
C LEU A 206 13.45 4.76 -1.25
N ASN A 207 13.37 6.08 -1.33
CA ASN A 207 13.86 6.96 -0.27
C ASN A 207 12.70 7.32 0.67
N MET A 208 12.88 7.04 1.96
CA MET A 208 11.93 7.35 3.03
C MET A 208 12.61 8.05 4.22
N GLU A 209 13.71 8.78 3.98
CA GLU A 209 14.44 9.48 5.03
C GLU A 209 13.62 10.61 5.70
N SER A 210 12.68 11.21 4.97
CA SER A 210 11.79 12.25 5.49
C SER A 210 10.64 11.73 6.36
N PHE A 211 10.42 10.41 6.41
CA PHE A 211 9.26 9.85 7.10
C PHE A 211 9.47 9.87 8.62
N ASP A 212 8.62 10.62 9.32
CA ASP A 212 8.40 10.42 10.75
C ASP A 212 7.48 9.20 10.93
N THR A 213 8.05 8.12 11.45
CA THR A 213 7.36 6.84 11.69
C THR A 213 7.01 6.61 13.15
N SER A 214 7.26 7.61 14.02
CA SER A 214 7.14 7.47 15.47
C SER A 214 5.73 7.17 15.96
N ASN A 215 4.68 7.55 15.21
CA ASN A 215 3.29 7.30 15.54
C ASN A 215 2.67 6.08 14.83
N ILE A 216 3.45 5.38 14.01
CA ILE A 216 2.95 4.21 13.27
C ILE A 216 2.82 3.03 14.23
N THR A 217 1.68 2.34 14.14
CA THR A 217 1.41 1.13 14.94
C THR A 217 1.41 -0.15 14.09
N ASN A 218 1.22 -0.03 12.78
CA ASN A 218 1.10 -1.18 11.87
C ASN A 218 1.80 -0.94 10.52
N MET A 219 2.78 -1.80 10.21
CA MET A 219 3.57 -1.82 8.99
C MET A 219 3.47 -3.19 8.26
N ALA A 220 2.41 -3.96 8.54
CA ALA A 220 2.27 -5.30 7.96
C ALA A 220 2.27 -5.25 6.43
N TYR A 221 3.08 -6.12 5.82
CA TYR A 221 3.19 -6.31 4.37
C TYR A 221 3.56 -5.04 3.59
N MET A 222 4.19 -4.05 4.23
CA MET A 222 4.45 -2.74 3.63
C MET A 222 5.21 -2.82 2.31
N PHE A 223 6.20 -3.70 2.21
CA PHE A 223 7.01 -3.95 1.00
C PHE A 223 6.90 -5.39 0.50
N ASP A 224 5.85 -6.11 0.88
CA ASP A 224 5.65 -7.49 0.44
C ASP A 224 5.64 -7.57 -1.09
N ASN A 225 6.38 -8.54 -1.65
CA ASN A 225 6.52 -8.84 -3.06
C ASN A 225 7.11 -7.67 -3.89
N CYS A 226 7.89 -6.78 -3.26
CA CYS A 226 8.76 -5.81 -3.94
C CYS A 226 9.99 -6.52 -4.53
N ARG A 227 9.76 -7.38 -5.53
CA ARG A 227 10.77 -8.33 -6.05
C ARG A 227 12.05 -7.69 -6.60
N SER A 228 12.01 -6.44 -7.06
CA SER A 228 13.17 -5.72 -7.59
C SER A 228 13.95 -4.91 -6.54
N LEU A 229 13.45 -4.80 -5.30
CA LEU A 229 14.12 -4.03 -4.24
C LEU A 229 15.40 -4.74 -3.81
N LYS A 230 16.56 -4.13 -4.10
CA LYS A 230 17.88 -4.74 -3.84
C LYS A 230 18.42 -4.43 -2.45
N SER A 231 18.13 -3.24 -1.95
CA SER A 231 18.51 -2.80 -0.62
C SER A 231 17.46 -1.87 -0.01
N PHE A 232 17.43 -1.80 1.31
CA PHE A 232 16.56 -0.86 2.02
C PHE A 232 17.23 -0.32 3.29
N ASN A 233 17.13 0.99 3.52
CA ASN A 233 17.71 1.64 4.69
C ASN A 233 16.60 2.10 5.64
N LEU A 234 16.54 1.50 6.84
CA LEU A 234 15.56 1.90 7.86
C LEU A 234 16.12 2.89 8.89
N ALA A 235 17.31 3.47 8.70
CA ALA A 235 17.96 4.32 9.71
C ALA A 235 17.08 5.46 10.27
N SER A 236 16.15 6.02 9.47
CA SER A 236 15.20 7.05 9.90
C SER A 236 13.98 6.52 10.66
N PHE A 237 13.75 5.21 10.65
CA PHE A 237 12.55 4.62 11.22
C PHE A 237 12.61 4.55 12.74
N ASN A 238 11.54 5.02 13.38
CA ASN A 238 11.28 4.90 14.81
C ASN A 238 10.09 3.96 15.03
N THR A 239 10.38 2.69 15.31
CA THR A 239 9.36 1.64 15.46
C THR A 239 8.87 1.43 16.89
N ARG A 240 9.13 2.38 17.80
CA ARG A 240 8.80 2.23 19.24
C ARG A 240 7.33 1.90 19.51
N ASN A 241 6.41 2.35 18.64
CA ASN A 241 4.96 2.15 18.80
C ASN A 241 4.42 1.04 17.90
N VAL A 242 5.26 0.43 17.07
CA VAL A 242 4.84 -0.58 16.09
C VAL A 242 4.56 -1.90 16.80
N THR A 243 3.36 -2.43 16.57
CA THR A 243 2.91 -3.72 17.14
C THR A 243 2.87 -4.85 16.10
N ASN A 244 2.87 -4.50 14.82
CA ASN A 244 2.71 -5.44 13.71
C ASN A 244 3.62 -5.09 12.53
N ILE A 245 4.59 -5.96 12.26
CA ILE A 245 5.51 -5.95 11.11
C ILE A 245 5.42 -7.26 10.32
N THR A 246 4.31 -7.99 10.42
CA THR A 246 4.08 -9.23 9.69
C THR A 246 4.36 -9.04 8.21
N GLY A 247 5.23 -9.86 7.64
CA GLY A 247 5.52 -9.88 6.22
C GLY A 247 6.06 -8.59 5.63
N MET A 248 6.64 -7.69 6.44
CA MET A 248 7.06 -6.35 5.99
C MET A 248 7.92 -6.40 4.72
N PHE A 249 8.80 -7.39 4.58
CA PHE A 249 9.63 -7.65 3.40
C PHE A 249 9.40 -9.05 2.81
N TYR A 250 8.23 -9.65 3.03
CA TYR A 250 7.92 -10.98 2.48
C TYR A 250 8.07 -10.98 0.94
N ALA A 251 8.65 -12.03 0.38
CA ALA A 251 8.87 -12.20 -1.06
C ALA A 251 9.66 -11.05 -1.75
N CYS A 252 10.48 -10.30 -1.00
CA CYS A 252 11.48 -9.39 -1.57
C CYS A 252 12.68 -10.17 -2.13
N THR A 253 12.46 -10.92 -3.22
CA THR A 253 13.41 -11.93 -3.71
C THR A 253 14.79 -11.40 -4.08
N SER A 254 14.93 -10.12 -4.46
CA SER A 254 16.21 -9.49 -4.80
C SER A 254 16.88 -8.75 -3.64
N LEU A 255 16.26 -8.71 -2.46
CA LEU A 255 16.78 -7.97 -1.32
C LEU A 255 18.04 -8.65 -0.78
N LYS A 256 19.18 -7.94 -0.90
CA LYS A 256 20.50 -8.42 -0.45
C LYS A 256 20.94 -7.77 0.85
N TYR A 257 20.59 -6.50 1.05
CA TYR A 257 21.02 -5.72 2.20
C TYR A 257 19.85 -4.96 2.80
N ILE A 258 19.74 -5.00 4.12
CA ILE A 258 18.80 -4.17 4.86
C ILE A 258 19.49 -3.63 6.11
N ASN A 259 19.40 -2.32 6.32
CA ASN A 259 19.88 -1.69 7.55
C ASN A 259 18.76 -1.69 8.60
N LEU A 260 18.96 -2.41 9.71
CA LEU A 260 17.99 -2.57 10.81
C LEU A 260 18.40 -1.86 12.10
N ALA A 261 19.51 -1.10 12.10
CA ALA A 261 20.15 -0.59 13.32
C ALA A 261 19.25 0.28 14.22
N SER A 262 18.30 1.02 13.63
CA SER A 262 17.35 1.90 14.33
C SER A 262 16.05 1.21 14.76
N ILE A 263 15.78 0.01 14.25
CA ILE A 263 14.52 -0.70 14.51
C ILE A 263 14.54 -1.26 15.92
N THR A 264 13.55 -0.90 16.71
CA THR A 264 13.26 -1.54 18.00
C THR A 264 11.99 -2.38 17.87
N THR A 265 12.00 -3.58 18.45
CA THR A 265 10.86 -4.52 18.37
C THR A 265 10.19 -4.78 19.71
N SER A 266 10.53 -3.99 20.75
CA SER A 266 10.06 -4.21 22.12
C SER A 266 8.54 -4.16 22.28
N ASN A 267 7.81 -3.44 21.42
CA ASN A 267 6.34 -3.44 21.42
C ASN A 267 5.71 -4.30 20.31
N VAL A 268 6.52 -4.99 19.51
CA VAL A 268 6.04 -5.83 18.41
C VAL A 268 5.43 -7.11 18.97
N VAL A 269 4.19 -7.38 18.55
CA VAL A 269 3.45 -8.61 18.87
C VAL A 269 3.49 -9.59 17.70
N LYS A 270 3.50 -9.08 16.46
CA LYS A 270 3.41 -9.87 15.22
C LYS A 270 4.56 -9.53 14.27
N MET A 271 5.40 -10.51 13.95
CA MET A 271 6.50 -10.40 12.97
C MET A 271 6.66 -11.66 12.10
N SER A 272 5.59 -12.45 11.99
CA SER A 272 5.56 -13.64 11.13
C SER A 272 5.85 -13.25 9.68
N TYR A 273 6.50 -14.11 8.92
CA TYR A 273 6.85 -13.88 7.51
C TYR A 273 7.76 -12.67 7.21
N MET A 274 8.30 -11.97 8.22
CA MET A 274 8.93 -10.64 8.03
C MET A 274 9.94 -10.59 6.87
N PHE A 275 10.76 -11.64 6.72
CA PHE A 275 11.75 -11.80 5.65
C PHE A 275 11.53 -13.06 4.82
N GLY A 276 10.38 -13.73 4.94
CA GLY A 276 10.11 -14.97 4.21
C GLY A 276 10.23 -14.76 2.70
N TYR A 277 10.80 -15.71 1.98
CA TYR A 277 11.11 -15.68 0.54
C TYR A 277 12.05 -14.54 0.11
N CYS A 278 12.84 -13.95 1.02
CA CYS A 278 13.98 -13.11 0.67
C CYS A 278 15.16 -13.97 0.17
N CYS A 279 15.02 -14.56 -1.01
CA CYS A 279 15.96 -15.57 -1.52
C CYS A 279 17.38 -15.06 -1.75
N SER A 280 17.60 -13.75 -1.91
CA SER A 280 18.93 -13.14 -2.12
C SER A 280 19.58 -12.59 -0.84
N LEU A 281 18.93 -12.72 0.31
CA LEU A 281 19.40 -12.16 1.57
C LEU A 281 20.49 -13.05 2.17
N GLU A 282 21.71 -12.52 2.30
CA GLU A 282 22.88 -13.31 2.72
C GLU A 282 23.20 -13.22 4.22
N SER A 283 22.87 -12.08 4.84
CA SER A 283 23.09 -11.82 6.28
C SER A 283 22.12 -10.77 6.80
N LEU A 284 21.94 -10.75 8.13
CA LEU A 284 21.15 -9.78 8.85
C LEU A 284 21.78 -9.47 10.20
N ASP A 285 21.82 -8.19 10.57
CA ASP A 285 22.10 -7.77 11.94
C ASP A 285 20.76 -7.62 12.67
N LEU A 286 20.55 -8.48 13.67
CA LEU A 286 19.35 -8.52 14.51
C LEU A 286 19.65 -8.11 15.96
N SER A 287 20.81 -7.51 16.23
CA SER A 287 21.24 -7.15 17.59
C SER A 287 20.30 -6.16 18.29
N SER A 288 19.57 -5.33 17.53
CA SER A 288 18.60 -4.35 18.05
C SER A 288 17.23 -4.95 18.39
N PHE A 289 16.97 -6.22 18.04
CA PHE A 289 15.65 -6.83 18.22
C PHE A 289 15.43 -7.23 19.69
N ASP A 290 14.33 -6.74 20.27
CA ASP A 290 13.80 -7.19 21.56
C ASP A 290 12.48 -7.91 21.34
N THR A 291 12.52 -9.25 21.29
CA THR A 291 11.34 -10.06 20.98
C THR A 291 10.50 -10.44 22.20
N SER A 292 10.73 -9.82 23.37
CA SER A 292 10.05 -10.15 24.63
C SER A 292 8.52 -10.11 24.57
N ASN A 293 7.93 -9.25 23.73
CA ASN A 293 6.48 -9.13 23.55
C ASN A 293 5.93 -9.87 22.31
N VAL A 294 6.80 -10.53 21.55
CA VAL A 294 6.42 -11.19 20.29
C VAL A 294 5.69 -12.49 20.57
N LYS A 295 4.48 -12.60 20.01
CA LYS A 295 3.66 -13.82 20.06
C LYS A 295 3.74 -14.64 18.79
N TYR A 296 3.95 -13.99 17.64
CA TYR A 296 3.91 -14.64 16.33
C TYR A 296 5.16 -14.31 15.50
N MET A 297 6.05 -15.29 15.33
CA MET A 297 7.26 -15.22 14.49
C MET A 297 7.41 -16.46 13.58
N HIS A 298 6.31 -17.14 13.27
CA HIS A 298 6.29 -18.25 12.32
C HIS A 298 6.72 -17.78 10.92
N TYR A 299 7.44 -18.64 10.20
CA TYR A 299 7.94 -18.37 8.83
C TYR A 299 8.78 -17.08 8.69
N MET A 300 9.35 -16.54 9.76
CA MET A 300 10.04 -15.23 9.74
C MET A 300 11.15 -15.15 8.68
N PHE A 301 11.89 -16.24 8.48
CA PHE A 301 12.97 -16.39 7.49
C PHE A 301 12.71 -17.53 6.51
N ASP A 302 11.44 -17.97 6.38
CA ASP A 302 11.06 -19.08 5.49
C ASP A 302 11.61 -18.86 4.08
N ASN A 303 12.21 -19.88 3.47
CA ASN A 303 12.80 -19.84 2.13
C ASN A 303 13.82 -18.69 1.90
N CYS A 304 14.50 -18.20 2.94
CA CYS A 304 15.70 -17.36 2.79
C CYS A 304 16.89 -18.22 2.33
N SER A 305 16.85 -18.67 1.07
CA SER A 305 17.75 -19.70 0.55
C SER A 305 19.23 -19.29 0.45
N SER A 306 19.56 -17.99 0.48
CA SER A 306 20.96 -17.50 0.46
C SER A 306 21.51 -17.13 1.83
N LEU A 307 20.70 -17.19 2.89
CA LEU A 307 21.12 -16.81 4.24
C LEU A 307 22.10 -17.86 4.78
N LYS A 308 23.35 -17.46 5.06
CA LYS A 308 24.42 -18.39 5.46
C LYS A 308 24.59 -18.52 6.96
N SER A 309 24.49 -17.41 7.66
CA SER A 309 24.57 -17.38 9.11
C SER A 309 23.58 -16.38 9.68
N LEU A 310 23.14 -16.65 10.91
CA LEU A 310 22.29 -15.74 11.63
C LEU A 310 22.55 -15.83 13.13
N ASP A 311 22.57 -14.67 13.80
CA ASP A 311 22.57 -14.59 15.25
C ASP A 311 21.19 -14.15 15.75
N ILE A 312 20.52 -15.03 16.48
CA ILE A 312 19.25 -14.76 17.16
C ILE A 312 19.38 -14.95 18.68
N SER A 313 20.59 -14.90 19.22
CA SER A 313 20.85 -15.11 20.66
C SER A 313 20.18 -14.08 21.56
N SER A 314 19.88 -12.89 21.03
CA SER A 314 19.14 -11.82 21.70
C SER A 314 17.63 -12.07 21.78
N PHE A 315 17.10 -13.00 20.99
CA PHE A 315 15.66 -13.25 20.94
C PHE A 315 15.19 -13.87 22.27
N LYS A 316 14.16 -13.26 22.83
CA LYS A 316 13.44 -13.73 24.02
C LYS A 316 12.15 -14.40 23.57
N THR A 317 11.89 -15.59 24.07
CA THR A 317 10.70 -16.38 23.72
C THR A 317 9.99 -16.87 24.97
N THR A 318 8.71 -17.21 24.83
CA THR A 318 7.90 -17.83 25.89
C THR A 318 7.27 -19.12 25.37
N SER A 319 6.63 -19.89 26.25
CA SER A 319 5.91 -21.11 25.86
C SER A 319 4.84 -20.90 24.80
N ASP A 320 4.31 -19.68 24.71
CA ASP A 320 3.17 -19.32 23.87
C ASP A 320 3.62 -18.63 22.57
N THR A 321 4.92 -18.40 22.40
CA THR A 321 5.48 -17.80 21.19
C THR A 321 5.44 -18.81 20.03
N LEU A 322 4.71 -18.48 18.97
CA LEU A 322 4.58 -19.33 17.77
C LEU A 322 5.72 -19.10 16.79
N MET A 323 6.58 -20.11 16.60
CA MET A 323 7.78 -20.07 15.74
C MET A 323 7.83 -21.21 14.70
N ASN A 324 6.67 -21.76 14.35
CA ASN A 324 6.57 -22.81 13.32
C ASN A 324 7.23 -22.36 12.02
N CYS A 325 7.97 -23.26 11.39
CA CYS A 325 8.60 -23.04 10.09
C CYS A 325 9.52 -21.80 10.02
N MET A 326 10.04 -21.29 11.16
CA MET A 326 10.77 -20.02 11.20
C MET A 326 11.94 -19.94 10.22
N PHE A 327 12.65 -21.06 9.99
CA PHE A 327 13.77 -21.20 9.05
C PHE A 327 13.49 -22.25 7.97
N PHE A 328 12.23 -22.60 7.73
CA PHE A 328 11.87 -23.63 6.75
C PHE A 328 12.49 -23.28 5.39
N GLY A 329 13.13 -24.23 4.71
CA GLY A 329 13.73 -24.01 3.40
C GLY A 329 14.96 -23.07 3.36
N CYS A 330 15.55 -22.68 4.49
CA CYS A 330 16.84 -21.98 4.53
C CYS A 330 17.99 -22.91 4.15
N SER A 331 18.07 -23.30 2.88
CA SER A 331 18.95 -24.37 2.40
C SER A 331 20.44 -24.09 2.54
N SER A 332 20.87 -22.83 2.55
CA SER A 332 22.27 -22.41 2.69
C SER A 332 22.66 -22.00 4.10
N LEU A 333 21.76 -22.12 5.08
CA LEU A 333 22.06 -21.76 6.47
C LEU A 333 23.04 -22.78 7.06
N GLU A 334 24.28 -22.34 7.29
CA GLU A 334 25.38 -23.16 7.81
C GLU A 334 25.53 -23.02 9.32
N SER A 335 25.30 -21.82 9.87
CA SER A 335 25.46 -21.55 11.31
C SER A 335 24.30 -20.71 11.85
N LEU A 336 23.82 -21.07 13.04
CA LEU A 336 22.73 -20.37 13.71
C LEU A 336 23.01 -20.27 15.21
N ASN A 337 23.23 -19.04 15.70
CA ASN A 337 23.38 -18.81 17.13
C ASN A 337 22.00 -18.63 17.78
N LEU A 338 21.56 -19.64 18.53
CA LEU A 338 20.28 -19.65 19.24
C LEU A 338 20.32 -19.02 20.64
N GLY A 339 21.52 -18.74 21.19
CA GLY A 339 21.71 -18.17 22.52
C GLY A 339 20.88 -18.85 23.62
N SER A 340 19.87 -18.13 24.13
CA SER A 340 19.09 -18.52 25.30
C SER A 340 17.88 -19.42 25.01
N PHE A 341 17.67 -19.84 23.76
CA PHE A 341 16.56 -20.73 23.39
C PHE A 341 16.65 -22.05 24.17
N LYS A 342 15.51 -22.53 24.65
CA LYS A 342 15.40 -23.81 25.35
C LYS A 342 14.87 -24.88 24.39
N ARG A 343 15.12 -26.13 24.74
CA ARG A 343 14.56 -27.30 24.05
C ARG A 343 13.04 -27.23 23.84
N SER A 344 12.32 -26.77 24.86
CA SER A 344 10.85 -26.62 24.81
C SER A 344 10.39 -25.68 23.70
N ASP A 345 11.19 -24.66 23.40
CA ASP A 345 10.87 -23.61 22.46
C ASP A 345 11.00 -24.15 21.02
N ILE A 346 12.01 -25.01 20.80
CA ILE A 346 12.23 -25.70 19.52
C ILE A 346 11.21 -26.81 19.29
N VAL A 347 10.97 -27.69 20.27
CA VAL A 347 10.12 -28.88 20.09
C VAL A 347 8.66 -28.53 19.74
N ARG A 348 8.15 -27.41 20.25
CA ARG A 348 6.79 -26.92 19.90
C ARG A 348 6.72 -26.28 18.51
N SER A 349 7.87 -25.94 17.93
CA SER A 349 7.96 -25.24 16.66
C SER A 349 8.03 -26.26 15.51
N PHE A 350 6.86 -26.61 14.98
CA PHE A 350 6.75 -27.59 13.89
C PHE A 350 7.56 -27.13 12.67
N TYR A 351 8.34 -28.06 12.11
CA TYR A 351 9.14 -27.86 10.90
C TYR A 351 10.10 -26.65 10.93
N MET A 352 10.51 -26.18 12.13
CA MET A 352 11.32 -24.97 12.29
C MET A 352 12.58 -24.94 11.40
N PHE A 353 13.26 -26.08 11.25
CA PHE A 353 14.49 -26.24 10.46
C PHE A 353 14.33 -27.17 9.25
N TYR A 354 13.09 -27.47 8.84
CA TYR A 354 12.88 -28.40 7.73
C TYR A 354 13.43 -27.81 6.44
N GLY A 355 14.29 -28.55 5.72
CA GLY A 355 14.97 -28.07 4.51
C GLY A 355 16.26 -27.26 4.75
N CYS A 356 16.69 -27.07 6.01
CA CYS A 356 18.00 -26.49 6.35
C CYS A 356 19.13 -27.52 6.18
N ASN A 357 19.38 -27.95 4.95
CA ASN A 357 20.27 -29.09 4.68
C ASN A 357 21.76 -28.81 5.00
N SER A 358 22.18 -27.55 5.01
CA SER A 358 23.54 -27.13 5.36
C SER A 358 23.77 -26.89 6.84
N LEU A 359 22.71 -26.87 7.66
CA LEU A 359 22.81 -26.50 9.06
C LEU A 359 23.38 -27.68 9.85
N ASN A 360 24.51 -27.47 10.53
CA ASN A 360 25.04 -28.48 11.43
C ASN A 360 24.15 -28.58 12.68
N LEU A 361 23.24 -29.55 12.68
CA LEU A 361 22.30 -29.75 13.78
C LEU A 361 22.98 -30.16 15.09
N ASP A 362 24.25 -30.56 15.08
CA ASP A 362 25.01 -30.83 16.30
C ASP A 362 25.38 -29.53 17.05
N GLU A 363 25.41 -28.38 16.37
CA GLU A 363 25.56 -27.07 17.04
C GLU A 363 24.33 -26.74 17.89
N LEU A 364 23.19 -27.34 17.57
CA LEU A 364 21.94 -27.20 18.33
C LEU A 364 21.85 -28.15 19.54
N ASN A 365 22.91 -28.92 19.84
CA ASN A 365 22.90 -29.93 20.90
C ASN A 365 22.68 -29.36 22.31
N HIS A 366 23.05 -28.10 22.57
CA HIS A 366 22.73 -27.40 23.82
C HIS A 366 21.22 -27.21 24.04
N CYS A 367 20.43 -27.23 22.96
CA CYS A 367 18.97 -27.24 23.00
C CYS A 367 18.36 -28.66 22.94
N ARG A 368 19.18 -29.73 22.91
CA ARG A 368 18.71 -31.12 22.80
C ARG A 368 18.75 -31.92 24.11
N ASN A 369 19.44 -31.46 25.14
CA ASN A 369 19.47 -32.11 26.46
C ASN A 369 18.32 -31.65 27.34
#